data_AF-A0A1E3LTM6-F1
#
_entry.id   AF-A0A1E3LTM6-F1
#
_cell.length_a   1.000
_cell.length_b   1.000
_cell.length_c   1.000
_cell.angle_alpha   90.00
_cell.angle_beta   90.00
_cell.angle_gamma   90.00
#
_symmetry.space_group_name_H-M   'P 1'
#
loop_
_entity.id
_entity.type
_entity.pdbx_description
1 polymer ?
#
loop_
_entity_poly.entity_id
_entity_poly.type
_entity_poly.pdbx_seq_one_letter_code
_entity_poly.pdbx_strand_id
1 'polypeptide(L)'
;MATERVSPQRETFVAVSHLHLVSGNRQSTVARGLTHRSSQREKVFEHLFLSQLGLEFIARGVSHEVLHGEVDDHGYDLAVEAGGTLRHVQLKVTILGGARTDVGIHTRLADKPSGCVIWLLFDPVARDFQSIRWFGGKPGDRLPDLGSKVGRHTRGNSAGVKASRPAIRIVPASRFEQLDDFAHLADRLFGMVPAGPLAFLYSRMGDEPGSTSSLLADILTRGFSAIPEGVTFDGDGVELAGLINGYRTLELLSDDQPDTFLDRQRAAHAASGHWQGDAVTLWTTLFLEMRADRFAGGDENDAPHRDHLCRQLREALLALENGNA
;
A
#
# COMPACT_ATOMS: atom_id res chain seq x y z
N MET A 1 -59.97 53.99 -16.14
CA MET A 1 -58.94 54.72 -16.90
C MET A 1 -57.62 53.97 -16.73
N ALA A 2 -57.04 53.51 -17.86
CA ALA A 2 -55.69 52.97 -18.07
C ALA A 2 -55.23 51.87 -17.07
N THR A 3 -55.30 50.56 -17.35
CA THR A 3 -54.50 49.79 -18.33
C THR A 3 -53.06 50.26 -18.49
N GLU A 4 -52.15 49.62 -17.75
CA GLU A 4 -50.73 49.63 -18.08
C GLU A 4 -50.22 48.20 -18.26
N ARG A 5 -49.38 48.06 -19.28
CA ARG A 5 -49.14 46.84 -20.05
C ARG A 5 -48.04 46.00 -19.41
N VAL A 6 -48.27 44.69 -19.40
CA VAL A 6 -47.22 43.68 -19.33
C VAL A 6 -46.56 43.56 -20.70
N SER A 7 -45.23 43.61 -20.76
CA SER A 7 -44.45 42.98 -21.82
C SER A 7 -43.09 42.51 -21.28
N PRO A 8 -42.61 41.34 -21.74
CA PRO A 8 -41.51 40.62 -21.11
C PRO A 8 -40.18 40.95 -21.80
N GLN A 9 -39.10 41.05 -21.03
CA GLN A 9 -37.75 40.98 -21.59
C GLN A 9 -36.86 40.00 -20.81
N ARG A 10 -36.54 38.93 -21.54
CA ARG A 10 -35.26 38.24 -21.64
C ARG A 10 -34.69 37.60 -20.38
N GLU A 11 -34.85 36.28 -20.37
CA GLU A 11 -33.88 35.33 -19.82
C GLU A 11 -32.44 35.80 -20.06
N THR A 12 -31.69 35.92 -18.97
CA THR A 12 -30.24 35.72 -19.01
C THR A 12 -29.93 34.78 -17.86
N PHE A 13 -29.61 33.54 -18.24
CA PHE A 13 -28.99 32.53 -17.40
C PHE A 13 -27.75 33.14 -16.73
N VAL A 14 -27.74 33.25 -15.40
CA VAL A 14 -26.49 33.38 -14.63
C VAL A 14 -26.51 32.26 -13.60
N ALA A 15 -25.82 31.18 -13.96
CA ALA A 15 -25.51 30.09 -13.08
C ALA A 15 -24.25 30.43 -12.26
N VAL A 16 -24.25 29.97 -11.01
CA VAL A 16 -23.08 29.65 -10.17
C VAL A 16 -22.26 30.84 -9.66
N SER A 17 -22.38 31.12 -8.36
CA SER A 17 -21.24 31.49 -7.49
C SER A 17 -21.69 31.59 -6.02
N HIS A 18 -22.06 30.48 -5.39
CA HIS A 18 -22.35 30.50 -3.94
C HIS A 18 -21.97 29.20 -3.21
N LEU A 19 -20.83 28.60 -3.56
CA LEU A 19 -20.28 27.49 -2.77
C LEU A 19 -18.75 27.42 -2.83
N HIS A 20 -18.04 28.46 -2.37
CA HIS A 20 -16.57 28.40 -2.23
C HIS A 20 -15.97 29.09 -1.00
N LEU A 21 -16.79 29.57 -0.05
CA LEU A 21 -16.28 30.35 1.10
C LEU A 21 -16.35 29.66 2.47
N VAL A 22 -16.84 28.42 2.56
CA VAL A 22 -16.97 27.71 3.86
C VAL A 22 -15.89 26.63 4.09
N SER A 23 -15.13 26.23 3.06
CA SER A 23 -14.13 25.14 3.18
C SER A 23 -12.81 25.56 3.86
N GLY A 24 -12.38 26.81 3.68
CA GLY A 24 -11.08 27.30 4.19
C GLY A 24 -10.97 27.41 5.71
N ASN A 25 -12.10 27.60 6.42
CA ASN A 25 -12.07 27.85 7.87
C ASN A 25 -12.08 26.55 8.70
N ARG A 26 -12.64 25.45 8.17
CA ARG A 26 -12.60 24.13 8.84
C ARG A 26 -11.22 23.46 8.73
N GLN A 27 -10.57 23.52 7.57
CA GLN A 27 -9.22 22.95 7.39
C GLN A 27 -8.18 23.59 8.32
N SER A 28 -8.23 24.91 8.50
CA SER A 28 -7.31 25.63 9.38
C SER A 28 -7.53 25.30 10.86
N THR A 29 -8.77 25.02 11.28
CA THR A 29 -9.11 24.73 12.68
C THR A 29 -8.76 23.29 13.06
N VAL A 30 -9.00 22.30 12.16
CA VAL A 30 -8.62 20.89 12.37
C VAL A 30 -7.09 20.73 12.41
N ALA A 31 -6.36 21.39 11.50
CA ALA A 31 -4.90 21.40 11.51
C ALA A 31 -4.31 22.05 12.78
N ARG A 32 -4.97 23.09 13.33
CA ARG A 32 -4.53 23.82 14.53
C ARG A 32 -4.75 23.01 15.81
N GLY A 33 -5.84 22.26 15.93
CA GLY A 33 -6.11 21.35 17.05
C GLY A 33 -5.08 20.23 17.22
N LEU A 34 -4.49 19.77 16.11
CA LEU A 34 -3.45 18.73 16.10
C LEU A 34 -2.09 19.20 16.62
N THR A 35 -1.85 20.49 16.87
CA THR A 35 -0.52 21.01 17.24
C THR A 35 -0.30 21.20 18.75
N HIS A 36 -1.35 21.21 19.57
CA HIS A 36 -1.26 21.68 20.97
C HIS A 36 -1.09 20.55 22.03
N ARG A 37 -1.16 19.27 21.64
CA ARG A 37 -1.01 18.11 22.53
C ARG A 37 -0.24 16.96 21.85
N SER A 38 1.07 17.14 21.65
CA SER A 38 1.90 16.22 20.87
C SER A 38 1.84 14.77 21.37
N SER A 39 1.88 14.55 22.68
CA SER A 39 1.84 13.20 23.29
C SER A 39 0.50 12.49 23.13
N GLN A 40 -0.63 13.19 23.33
CA GLN A 40 -1.96 12.60 23.10
C GLN A 40 -2.15 12.22 21.63
N ARG A 41 -1.70 13.09 20.72
CA ARG A 41 -1.75 12.83 19.29
C ARG A 41 -0.89 11.64 18.87
N GLU A 42 0.32 11.53 19.41
CA GLU A 42 1.21 10.40 19.17
C GLU A 42 0.53 9.07 19.57
N LYS A 43 -0.13 9.02 20.73
CA LYS A 43 -0.89 7.83 21.15
C LYS A 43 -2.09 7.51 20.27
N VAL A 44 -2.83 8.51 19.79
CA VAL A 44 -3.92 8.27 18.83
C VAL A 44 -3.37 7.64 17.54
N PHE A 45 -2.25 8.14 17.01
CA PHE A 45 -1.66 7.56 15.81
C PHE A 45 -1.07 6.17 16.03
N GLU A 46 -0.48 5.92 17.19
CA GLU A 46 -0.04 4.57 17.58
C GLU A 46 -1.21 3.59 17.60
N HIS A 47 -2.35 3.97 18.19
CA HIS A 47 -3.55 3.12 18.17
C HIS A 47 -4.09 2.90 16.76
N LEU A 48 -4.16 3.94 15.91
CA LEU A 48 -4.58 3.78 14.52
C LEU A 48 -3.65 2.84 13.75
N PHE A 49 -2.34 3.00 13.94
CA PHE A 49 -1.33 2.12 13.35
C PHE A 49 -1.52 0.66 13.80
N LEU A 50 -1.67 0.43 15.10
CA LEU A 50 -1.89 -0.90 15.66
C LEU A 50 -3.21 -1.52 15.19
N SER A 51 -4.27 -0.73 15.02
CA SER A 51 -5.54 -1.21 14.49
C SER A 51 -5.40 -1.70 13.05
N GLN A 52 -4.76 -0.90 12.18
CA GLN A 52 -4.54 -1.28 10.78
C GLN A 52 -3.66 -2.53 10.65
N LEU A 53 -2.56 -2.60 11.41
CA LEU A 53 -1.71 -3.78 11.44
C LEU A 53 -2.39 -5.00 12.08
N GLY A 54 -3.24 -4.79 13.08
CA GLY A 54 -4.01 -5.83 13.74
C GLY A 54 -5.04 -6.49 12.81
N LEU A 55 -5.65 -5.74 11.90
CA LEU A 55 -6.53 -6.28 10.87
C LEU A 55 -5.79 -7.27 9.96
N GLU A 56 -4.54 -6.97 9.59
CA GLU A 56 -3.70 -7.89 8.82
C GLU A 56 -3.42 -9.19 9.59
N PHE A 57 -3.12 -9.09 10.88
CA PHE A 57 -2.90 -10.28 11.70
C PHE A 57 -4.16 -11.14 11.82
N ILE A 58 -5.33 -10.53 12.00
CA ILE A 58 -6.62 -11.22 12.06
C ILE A 58 -6.90 -11.91 10.72
N ALA A 59 -6.75 -11.20 9.60
CA ALA A 59 -6.96 -11.75 8.27
C ALA A 59 -6.04 -12.95 7.97
N ARG A 60 -4.83 -12.95 8.52
CA ARG A 60 -3.83 -14.02 8.37
C ARG A 60 -3.94 -15.12 9.42
N GLY A 61 -4.84 -15.00 10.40
CA GLY A 61 -4.97 -15.95 11.51
C GLY A 61 -3.72 -16.00 12.42
N VAL A 62 -2.94 -14.92 12.50
CA VAL A 62 -1.71 -14.84 13.28
C VAL A 62 -1.97 -14.16 14.62
N SER A 63 -1.57 -14.83 15.71
CA SER A 63 -1.57 -14.22 17.03
C SER A 63 -0.51 -13.13 17.12
N HIS A 64 -0.82 -12.04 17.81
CA HIS A 64 0.11 -10.94 18.02
C HIS A 64 0.05 -10.38 19.44
N GLU A 65 1.16 -9.83 19.89
CA GLU A 65 1.31 -9.12 21.16
C GLU A 65 1.95 -7.75 20.94
N VAL A 66 1.48 -6.76 21.71
CA VAL A 66 2.05 -5.41 21.72
C VAL A 66 2.64 -5.15 23.09
N LEU A 67 3.93 -4.84 23.13
CA LEU A 67 4.67 -4.55 24.35
C LEU A 67 5.10 -3.08 24.37
N HIS A 68 4.89 -2.43 25.51
CA HIS A 68 5.37 -1.08 25.76
C HIS A 68 6.54 -1.10 26.73
N GLY A 69 7.59 -0.32 26.44
CA GLY A 69 8.67 -0.12 27.39
C GLY A 69 8.19 0.69 28.58
N GLU A 70 8.55 0.28 29.80
CA GLU A 70 8.32 1.07 31.01
C GLU A 70 9.16 2.35 31.02
N VAL A 71 10.32 2.32 30.36
CA VAL A 71 11.29 3.42 30.27
C VAL A 71 11.52 3.78 28.81
N ASP A 72 11.40 5.08 28.49
CA ASP A 72 11.67 5.63 27.15
C ASP A 72 13.18 5.92 26.96
N ASP A 73 14.01 4.87 26.98
CA ASP A 73 15.46 5.00 26.77
C ASP A 73 16.03 4.13 25.65
N HIS A 74 15.21 3.26 25.04
CA HIS A 74 15.67 2.30 24.04
C HIS A 74 15.47 2.74 22.59
N GLY A 75 14.78 3.87 22.36
CA GLY A 75 14.67 4.48 21.04
C GLY A 75 13.62 3.87 20.11
N TYR A 76 12.74 3.01 20.62
CA TYR A 76 11.51 2.54 19.98
C TYR A 76 10.30 3.01 20.78
N ASP A 77 9.15 3.15 20.12
CA ASP A 77 7.90 3.60 20.74
C ASP A 77 7.08 2.39 21.26
N LEU A 78 7.17 1.25 20.56
CA LEU A 78 6.54 -0.02 20.93
C LEU A 78 7.36 -1.21 20.41
N ALA A 79 7.11 -2.40 20.96
CA ALA A 79 7.51 -3.66 20.37
C ALA A 79 6.28 -4.49 19.99
N VAL A 80 6.33 -5.17 18.85
CA VAL A 80 5.24 -6.02 18.38
C VAL A 80 5.81 -7.40 18.09
N GLU A 81 5.19 -8.43 18.66
CA GLU A 81 5.47 -9.82 18.32
C GLU A 81 4.31 -10.38 17.50
N ALA A 82 4.63 -11.02 16.36
CA ALA A 82 3.66 -11.77 15.57
C ALA A 82 4.38 -12.92 14.86
N GLY A 83 3.74 -14.09 14.82
CA GLY A 83 4.30 -15.28 14.16
C GLY A 83 5.69 -15.68 14.68
N GLY A 84 5.99 -15.45 15.96
CA GLY A 84 7.28 -15.73 16.58
C GLY A 84 8.40 -14.72 16.25
N THR A 85 8.09 -13.63 15.55
CA THR A 85 9.04 -12.55 15.26
C THR A 85 8.70 -11.31 16.11
N LEU A 86 9.65 -10.88 16.93
CA LEU A 86 9.58 -9.62 17.69
C LEU A 86 10.22 -8.47 16.89
N ARG A 87 9.51 -7.33 16.79
CA ARG A 87 9.97 -6.08 16.16
C ARG A 87 10.01 -4.94 17.15
N HIS A 88 11.14 -4.23 17.22
CA HIS A 88 11.27 -2.99 17.98
C HIS A 88 11.00 -1.82 17.03
N VAL A 89 9.85 -1.16 17.19
CA VAL A 89 9.32 -0.21 16.21
C VAL A 89 9.49 1.22 16.73
N GLN A 90 10.23 2.05 16.00
CA GLN A 90 10.13 3.48 16.14
C GLN A 90 9.13 4.04 15.12
N LEU A 91 8.04 4.61 15.62
CA LEU A 91 6.96 5.18 14.84
C LEU A 91 7.21 6.68 14.62
N LYS A 92 7.07 7.10 13.36
CA LYS A 92 7.10 8.51 12.96
C LYS A 92 5.85 8.81 12.17
N VAL A 93 5.16 9.89 12.52
CA VAL A 93 3.99 10.35 11.78
C VAL A 93 4.19 11.79 11.36
N THR A 94 3.93 12.07 10.08
CA THR A 94 3.88 13.42 9.52
C THR A 94 2.49 13.68 8.98
N ILE A 95 1.98 14.90 9.15
CA ILE A 95 0.68 15.30 8.61
C ILE A 95 0.84 15.71 7.15
N LEU A 96 -0.13 15.36 6.29
CA LEU A 96 -0.19 15.80 4.91
C LEU A 96 -0.07 17.33 4.81
N GLY A 97 0.77 17.80 3.88
CA GLY A 97 1.17 19.22 3.78
C GLY A 97 2.38 19.60 4.65
N GLY A 98 2.94 18.65 5.42
CA GLY A 98 4.19 18.86 6.15
C GLY A 98 5.43 18.82 5.25
N ALA A 99 6.36 19.77 5.44
CA ALA A 99 7.59 19.89 4.64
C ALA A 99 8.74 18.95 5.08
N ARG A 100 8.48 17.92 5.89
CA ARG A 100 9.54 17.10 6.50
C ARG A 100 10.06 16.06 5.50
N THR A 101 11.34 16.18 5.14
CA THR A 101 12.04 15.29 4.21
C THR A 101 13.04 14.34 4.88
N ASP A 102 13.23 14.46 6.20
CA ASP A 102 14.07 13.57 7.01
C ASP A 102 13.48 13.35 8.41
N VAL A 103 13.90 12.25 9.04
CA VAL A 103 13.52 11.92 10.42
C VAL A 103 14.74 11.59 11.27
N GLY A 104 14.63 11.91 12.56
CA GLY A 104 15.61 11.51 13.56
C GLY A 104 15.34 10.09 14.05
N ILE A 105 16.35 9.23 13.93
CA ILE A 105 16.34 7.85 14.43
C ILE A 105 17.31 7.76 15.60
N HIS A 106 16.88 7.12 16.69
CA HIS A 106 17.71 6.95 17.87
C HIS A 106 18.74 5.83 17.64
N THR A 107 20.01 6.05 17.96
CA THR A 107 21.09 5.09 17.64
C THR A 107 20.94 3.77 18.39
N ARG A 108 20.40 3.78 19.62
CA ARG A 108 20.14 2.53 20.38
C ARG A 108 19.14 1.59 19.71
N LEU A 109 18.29 2.11 18.81
CA LEU A 109 17.40 1.25 18.04
C LEU A 109 18.20 0.32 17.10
N ALA A 110 19.36 0.78 16.61
CA ALA A 110 20.23 -0.02 15.74
C ALA A 110 20.91 -1.17 16.49
N ASP A 111 20.98 -1.09 17.82
CA ASP A 111 21.51 -2.16 18.66
C ASP A 111 20.48 -3.25 18.94
N LYS A 112 19.19 -2.99 18.69
CA LYS A 112 18.11 -3.95 18.89
C LYS A 112 18.02 -4.94 17.73
N PRO A 113 17.88 -6.25 18.01
CA PRO A 113 17.52 -7.20 16.96
C PRO A 113 16.15 -6.81 16.39
N SER A 114 16.01 -6.94 15.08
CA SER A 114 14.79 -6.60 14.36
C SER A 114 14.32 -5.15 14.56
N GLY A 115 15.21 -4.21 14.91
CA GLY A 115 14.88 -2.79 15.00
C GLY A 115 14.38 -2.25 13.66
N CYS A 116 13.35 -1.40 13.69
CA CYS A 116 12.82 -0.78 12.47
C CYS A 116 12.18 0.59 12.73
N VAL A 117 12.05 1.36 11.65
CA VAL A 117 11.37 2.64 11.65
C VAL A 117 10.23 2.61 10.63
N ILE A 118 9.05 2.98 11.11
CA ILE A 118 7.85 3.13 10.28
C ILE A 118 7.51 4.61 10.25
N TRP A 119 7.52 5.20 9.06
CA TRP A 119 7.19 6.59 8.85
C TRP A 119 5.91 6.73 8.02
N LEU A 120 4.84 7.16 8.68
CA LEU A 120 3.51 7.30 8.11
C LEU A 120 3.19 8.76 7.75
N LEU A 121 2.49 8.95 6.64
CA LEU A 121 1.89 10.22 6.25
C LEU A 121 0.39 10.18 6.55
N PHE A 122 -0.08 10.98 7.51
CA PHE A 122 -1.48 11.01 7.92
C PHE A 122 -2.24 12.17 7.26
N ASP A 123 -3.37 11.86 6.64
CA ASP A 123 -4.32 12.84 6.10
C ASP A 123 -5.40 13.15 7.14
N PRO A 124 -5.48 14.39 7.66
CA PRO A 124 -6.46 14.75 8.68
C PRO A 124 -7.90 14.87 8.16
N VAL A 125 -8.10 14.97 6.85
CA VAL A 125 -9.42 15.03 6.22
C VAL A 125 -9.94 13.61 6.01
N ALA A 126 -9.16 12.76 5.36
CA ALA A 126 -9.50 11.34 5.18
C ALA A 126 -9.49 10.57 6.51
N ARG A 127 -8.69 11.05 7.49
CA ARG A 127 -8.41 10.40 8.78
C ARG A 127 -7.72 9.05 8.61
N ASP A 128 -6.80 8.97 7.66
CA ASP A 128 -6.10 7.74 7.30
C ASP A 128 -4.62 7.97 6.93
N PHE A 129 -3.84 6.91 6.87
CA PHE A 129 -2.44 6.95 6.44
C PHE A 129 -2.35 6.80 4.91
N GLN A 130 -1.89 7.85 4.24
CA GLN A 130 -1.78 7.92 2.77
C GLN A 130 -0.50 7.29 2.21
N SER A 131 0.55 7.16 3.02
CA SER A 131 1.80 6.52 2.57
C SER A 131 2.55 5.92 3.74
N ILE A 132 3.16 4.77 3.49
CA ILE A 132 3.97 4.05 4.46
C ILE A 132 5.42 4.04 3.97
N ARG A 133 6.33 4.45 4.85
CA ARG A 133 7.77 4.38 4.62
C ARG A 133 8.41 3.45 5.63
N TRP A 134 9.14 2.46 5.12
CA TRP A 134 9.79 1.41 5.88
C TRP A 134 11.30 1.59 5.88
N PHE A 135 11.92 1.42 7.04
CA PHE A 135 13.37 1.32 7.19
C PHE A 135 13.72 0.26 8.23
N GLY A 136 14.21 -0.89 7.77
CA GLY A 136 14.45 -2.06 8.61
C GLY A 136 15.24 -3.15 7.89
N GLY A 137 15.84 -4.05 8.66
CA GLY A 137 16.40 -5.31 8.16
C GLY A 137 15.32 -6.41 8.08
N LYS A 138 15.71 -7.59 7.58
CA LYS A 138 14.85 -8.79 7.61
C LYS A 138 14.50 -9.17 9.06
N PRO A 139 13.48 -10.03 9.30
CA PRO A 139 13.23 -10.57 10.62
C PRO A 139 14.51 -11.15 11.24
N GLY A 140 14.84 -10.73 12.46
CA GLY A 140 16.08 -11.11 13.17
C GLY A 140 17.27 -10.17 12.92
N ASP A 141 17.32 -9.51 11.76
CA ASP A 141 18.44 -8.62 11.40
C ASP A 141 18.32 -7.25 12.10
N ARG A 142 19.47 -6.61 12.31
CA ARG A 142 19.54 -5.24 12.83
C ARG A 142 19.12 -4.23 11.76
N LEU A 143 18.93 -2.97 12.21
CA LEU A 143 18.73 -1.85 11.29
C LEU A 143 19.89 -1.71 10.29
N PRO A 144 19.62 -1.29 9.05
CA PRO A 144 20.65 -0.79 8.14
C PRO A 144 21.38 0.41 8.77
N ASP A 145 22.60 0.67 8.32
CA ASP A 145 23.42 1.78 8.83
C ASP A 145 22.67 3.12 8.80
N LEU A 146 22.68 3.88 9.90
CA LEU A 146 21.95 5.15 10.02
C LEU A 146 22.67 6.33 9.37
N GLY A 147 23.90 6.16 8.90
CA GLY A 147 24.77 7.21 8.40
C GLY A 147 25.36 8.10 9.52
N SER A 148 26.05 9.16 9.10
CA SER A 148 26.87 9.99 9.99
C SER A 148 26.21 11.31 10.44
N LYS A 149 25.09 11.72 9.83
CA LYS A 149 24.46 13.02 10.11
C LYS A 149 23.83 13.05 11.51
N VAL A 150 24.43 13.78 12.44
CA VAL A 150 23.95 13.90 13.83
C VAL A 150 22.79 14.90 13.94
N GLY A 151 21.74 14.52 14.67
CA GLY A 151 20.60 15.39 14.94
C GLY A 151 20.94 16.58 15.83
N ARG A 152 20.13 17.64 15.78
CA ARG A 152 20.26 18.83 16.66
C ARG A 152 18.92 19.14 17.32
N HIS A 153 18.95 19.82 18.46
CA HIS A 153 17.73 20.30 19.11
C HIS A 153 17.00 21.33 18.23
N THR A 154 15.67 21.23 18.17
CA THR A 154 14.83 22.11 17.37
C THR A 154 14.78 23.52 17.94
N ARG A 155 14.83 23.64 19.27
CA ARG A 155 14.94 24.91 20.01
C ARG A 155 16.39 25.17 20.39
N GLY A 156 16.85 26.41 20.19
CA GLY A 156 18.12 26.86 20.74
C GLY A 156 18.03 26.97 22.26
N ASN A 157 19.18 26.90 22.93
CA ASN A 157 19.27 27.29 24.33
C ASN A 157 19.05 28.81 24.49
N SER A 158 19.21 29.33 25.72
CA SER A 158 19.09 30.77 26.02
C SER A 158 20.03 31.65 25.18
N ALA A 159 21.10 31.10 24.59
CA ALA A 159 22.03 31.77 23.69
C ALA A 159 21.73 31.52 22.20
N GLY A 160 20.60 30.89 21.86
CA GLY A 160 20.20 30.57 20.48
C GLY A 160 20.95 29.37 19.87
N VAL A 161 21.86 28.74 20.60
CA VAL A 161 22.66 27.60 20.11
C VAL A 161 21.84 26.31 20.18
N LYS A 162 21.69 25.64 19.04
CA LYS A 162 21.04 24.31 18.93
C LYS A 162 22.06 23.22 19.20
N ALA A 163 22.02 22.65 20.41
CA ALA A 163 22.93 21.57 20.81
C ALA A 163 22.74 20.32 19.93
N SER A 164 23.84 19.59 19.70
CA SER A 164 23.83 18.30 19.03
C SER A 164 23.20 17.22 19.91
N ARG A 165 22.49 16.28 19.28
CA ARG A 165 21.91 15.09 19.91
C ARG A 165 22.69 13.87 19.39
N PRO A 166 23.84 13.50 20.00
CA PRO A 166 24.72 12.46 19.48
C PRO A 166 24.07 11.07 19.43
N ALA A 167 23.03 10.83 20.22
CA ALA A 167 22.22 9.62 20.16
C ALA A 167 21.17 9.61 19.03
N ILE A 168 21.12 10.66 18.19
CA ILE A 168 20.18 10.76 17.08
C ILE A 168 20.95 10.90 15.76
N ARG A 169 20.52 10.12 14.77
CA ARG A 169 20.94 10.25 13.37
C ARG A 169 19.78 10.74 12.53
N ILE A 170 20.08 11.62 11.56
CA ILE A 170 19.09 12.15 10.63
C ILE A 170 19.13 11.30 9.36
N VAL A 171 18.04 10.61 9.09
CA VAL A 171 17.91 9.72 7.93
C VAL A 171 16.90 10.34 6.95
N PRO A 172 17.30 10.58 5.68
CA PRO A 172 16.43 11.18 4.68
C PRO A 172 15.38 10.19 4.19
N ALA A 173 14.25 10.72 3.73
CA ALA A 173 13.15 9.97 3.14
C ALA A 173 13.58 9.00 2.02
N SER A 174 14.58 9.38 1.21
CA SER A 174 15.08 8.57 0.10
C SER A 174 15.74 7.25 0.52
N ARG A 175 16.05 7.07 1.82
CA ARG A 175 16.57 5.81 2.35
C ARG A 175 15.47 4.86 2.83
N PHE A 176 14.23 5.32 2.87
CA PHE A 176 13.10 4.48 3.21
C PHE A 176 12.55 3.83 1.96
N GLU A 177 12.18 2.57 2.08
CA GLU A 177 11.35 1.89 1.12
C GLU A 177 9.91 2.40 1.24
N GLN A 178 9.24 2.66 0.12
CA GLN A 178 7.84 3.01 0.12
C GLN A 178 7.00 1.73 -0.01
N LEU A 179 6.05 1.55 0.89
CA LEU A 179 5.09 0.44 0.88
C LEU A 179 3.70 1.00 0.59
N ASP A 180 2.89 0.20 -0.10
CA ASP A 180 1.56 0.64 -0.54
C ASP A 180 0.53 0.56 0.58
N ASP A 181 0.60 -0.48 1.41
CA ASP A 181 -0.40 -0.77 2.44
C ASP A 181 0.19 -1.48 3.68
N PHE A 182 -0.71 -1.79 4.60
CA PHE A 182 -0.38 -2.48 5.84
C PHE A 182 -0.12 -3.97 5.64
N ALA A 183 -0.63 -4.60 4.58
CA ALA A 183 -0.33 -5.99 4.26
C ALA A 183 1.16 -6.15 3.89
N HIS A 184 1.66 -5.29 3.00
CA HIS A 184 3.07 -5.21 2.66
C HIS A 184 3.94 -4.86 3.87
N LEU A 185 3.44 -3.99 4.76
CA LEU A 185 4.14 -3.67 6.00
C LEU A 185 4.23 -4.88 6.95
N ALA A 186 3.16 -5.66 7.07
CA ALA A 186 3.13 -6.88 7.86
C ALA A 186 4.11 -7.94 7.29
N ASP A 187 4.20 -8.08 5.97
CA ASP A 187 5.18 -8.94 5.30
C ASP A 187 6.61 -8.54 5.68
N ARG A 188 6.92 -7.24 5.61
CA ARG A 188 8.26 -6.71 5.96
C ARG A 188 8.59 -6.84 7.44
N LEU A 189 7.61 -6.60 8.30
CA LEU A 189 7.78 -6.70 9.73
C LEU A 189 8.00 -8.15 10.17
N PHE A 190 7.25 -9.11 9.67
CA PHE A 190 7.23 -10.44 10.29
C PHE A 190 7.65 -11.58 9.37
N GLY A 191 8.02 -11.28 8.11
CA GLY A 191 8.32 -12.31 7.12
C GLY A 191 7.10 -13.21 6.85
N MET A 192 5.90 -12.72 7.18
CA MET A 192 4.66 -13.45 6.99
C MET A 192 4.34 -13.44 5.50
N VAL A 193 4.72 -14.51 4.80
CA VAL A 193 4.06 -14.83 3.54
C VAL A 193 2.62 -15.27 3.90
N PRO A 194 1.57 -14.76 3.23
CA PRO A 194 0.21 -15.22 3.42
C PRO A 194 0.14 -16.75 3.45
N ALA A 195 -0.68 -17.33 4.35
CA ALA A 195 -0.70 -18.76 4.69
C ALA A 195 -1.30 -19.67 3.59
N GLY A 196 -0.79 -19.55 2.37
CA GLY A 196 -1.20 -20.32 1.19
C GLY A 196 -1.44 -19.43 -0.03
N PRO A 197 -1.48 -20.02 -1.24
CA PRO A 197 -1.60 -19.25 -2.48
C PRO A 197 -2.91 -18.43 -2.56
N LEU A 198 -3.98 -18.89 -1.92
CA LEU A 198 -5.28 -18.20 -1.91
C LEU A 198 -5.22 -16.88 -1.12
N ALA A 199 -4.71 -16.95 0.12
CA ALA A 199 -4.51 -15.76 0.95
C ALA A 199 -3.51 -14.79 0.29
N PHE A 200 -2.50 -15.35 -0.39
CA PHE A 200 -1.55 -14.55 -1.16
C PHE A 200 -2.25 -13.76 -2.27
N LEU A 201 -3.08 -14.41 -3.09
CA LEU A 201 -3.79 -13.73 -4.17
C LEU A 201 -4.73 -12.64 -3.66
N TYR A 202 -5.53 -12.92 -2.63
CA TYR A 202 -6.40 -11.90 -2.02
C TYR A 202 -5.61 -10.71 -1.47
N SER A 203 -4.42 -10.93 -0.90
CA SER A 203 -3.56 -9.84 -0.42
C SER A 203 -2.97 -8.94 -1.51
N ARG A 204 -2.98 -9.40 -2.78
CA ARG A 204 -2.47 -8.64 -3.93
C ARG A 204 -3.58 -7.96 -4.73
N MET A 205 -4.84 -8.27 -4.44
CA MET A 205 -5.97 -7.68 -5.15
C MET A 205 -6.23 -6.26 -4.65
N GLY A 206 -6.33 -5.31 -5.58
CA GLY A 206 -6.59 -3.90 -5.26
C GLY A 206 -5.34 -3.05 -5.05
N ASP A 207 -4.15 -3.58 -5.36
CA ASP A 207 -2.86 -2.87 -5.30
C ASP A 207 -2.81 -1.62 -6.22
N GLU A 208 -3.73 -1.48 -7.18
CA GLU A 208 -3.81 -0.32 -8.08
C GLU A 208 -4.72 0.80 -7.51
N PRO A 209 -4.15 1.97 -7.12
CA PRO A 209 -4.91 3.05 -6.53
C PRO A 209 -5.93 3.65 -7.51
N GLY A 210 -7.20 3.67 -7.10
CA GLY A 210 -8.28 4.39 -7.80
C GLY A 210 -9.16 3.55 -8.74
N SER A 211 -8.97 2.23 -8.80
CA SER A 211 -9.84 1.34 -9.58
C SER A 211 -11.04 0.86 -8.75
N THR A 212 -12.20 1.48 -8.92
CA THR A 212 -13.50 0.89 -8.51
C THR A 212 -13.87 -0.21 -9.50
N SER A 213 -13.22 -1.36 -9.37
CA SER A 213 -13.56 -2.57 -10.12
C SER A 213 -14.81 -3.22 -9.52
N SER A 214 -15.86 -3.36 -10.33
CA SER A 214 -17.05 -4.13 -9.94
C SER A 214 -16.72 -5.62 -9.78
N LEU A 215 -15.79 -6.13 -10.60
CA LEU A 215 -15.34 -7.51 -10.51
C LEU A 215 -14.62 -7.79 -9.18
N LEU A 216 -13.80 -6.85 -8.68
CA LEU A 216 -13.16 -6.98 -7.38
C LEU A 216 -14.20 -7.11 -6.25
N ALA A 217 -15.21 -6.24 -6.23
CA ALA A 217 -16.27 -6.30 -5.24
C ALA A 217 -17.03 -7.64 -5.29
N ASP A 218 -17.30 -8.13 -6.50
CA ASP A 218 -17.95 -9.42 -6.71
C ASP A 218 -17.08 -10.61 -6.26
N ILE A 219 -15.78 -10.59 -6.56
CA ILE A 219 -14.84 -11.63 -6.11
C ILE A 219 -14.74 -11.65 -4.58
N LEU A 220 -14.63 -10.48 -3.95
CA LEU A 220 -14.58 -10.39 -2.48
C LEU A 220 -15.88 -10.87 -1.81
N THR A 221 -17.00 -10.87 -2.53
CA THR A 221 -18.32 -11.28 -2.00
C THR A 221 -18.64 -12.75 -2.31
N ARG A 222 -18.32 -13.22 -3.53
CA ARG A 222 -18.76 -14.51 -4.08
C ARG A 222 -17.60 -15.46 -4.41
N GLY A 223 -16.37 -15.07 -4.11
CA GLY A 223 -15.17 -15.81 -4.50
C GLY A 223 -14.89 -15.73 -6.00
N PHE A 224 -13.95 -16.56 -6.48
CA PHE A 224 -13.56 -16.57 -7.90
C PHE A 224 -14.65 -17.07 -8.86
N SER A 225 -15.73 -17.63 -8.33
CA SER A 225 -16.94 -17.95 -9.10
C SER A 225 -17.60 -16.73 -9.76
N ALA A 226 -17.26 -15.52 -9.30
CA ALA A 226 -17.68 -14.26 -9.92
C ALA A 226 -17.09 -14.04 -11.31
N ILE A 227 -15.95 -14.65 -11.64
CA ILE A 227 -15.31 -14.50 -12.95
C ILE A 227 -16.15 -15.23 -14.02
N PRO A 228 -16.56 -14.57 -15.11
CA PRO A 228 -17.37 -15.19 -16.16
C PRO A 228 -16.73 -16.45 -16.76
N GLU A 229 -17.54 -17.47 -17.08
CA GLU A 229 -17.05 -18.68 -17.76
C GLU A 229 -16.48 -18.38 -19.15
N GLY A 230 -17.06 -17.38 -19.83
CA GLY A 230 -16.61 -16.90 -21.15
C GLY A 230 -15.60 -15.76 -21.08
N VAL A 231 -14.80 -15.66 -20.01
CA VAL A 231 -13.77 -14.62 -19.86
C VAL A 231 -12.87 -14.55 -21.09
N THR A 232 -12.79 -13.36 -21.70
CA THR A 232 -11.93 -13.08 -22.85
C THR A 232 -10.82 -12.10 -22.47
N PHE A 233 -9.73 -12.10 -23.21
CA PHE A 233 -8.59 -11.21 -22.98
C PHE A 233 -8.98 -9.74 -23.14
N ASP A 234 -9.65 -9.37 -24.24
CA ASP A 234 -10.03 -7.98 -24.54
C ASP A 234 -11.26 -7.49 -23.75
N GLY A 235 -12.00 -8.41 -23.11
CA GLY A 235 -13.16 -8.10 -22.28
C GLY A 235 -12.82 -8.12 -20.80
N ASP A 236 -13.39 -9.09 -20.08
CA ASP A 236 -13.22 -9.26 -18.64
C ASP A 236 -11.75 -9.43 -18.20
N GLY A 237 -10.90 -9.95 -19.09
CA GLY A 237 -9.47 -10.14 -18.87
C GLY A 237 -8.73 -8.85 -18.57
N VAL A 238 -9.17 -7.70 -19.11
CA VAL A 238 -8.59 -6.38 -18.81
C VAL A 238 -8.77 -6.02 -17.34
N GLU A 239 -10.00 -6.19 -16.83
CA GLU A 239 -10.33 -5.91 -15.44
C GLU A 239 -9.65 -6.92 -14.52
N LEU A 240 -9.72 -8.21 -14.85
CA LEU A 240 -9.09 -9.30 -14.10
C LEU A 240 -7.58 -9.12 -13.98
N ALA A 241 -6.89 -8.79 -15.08
CA ALA A 241 -5.47 -8.48 -15.09
C ALA A 241 -5.15 -7.30 -14.15
N GLY A 242 -5.98 -6.25 -14.21
CA GLY A 242 -5.79 -5.02 -13.43
C GLY A 242 -6.05 -5.16 -11.94
N LEU A 243 -6.56 -6.31 -11.46
CA LEU A 243 -6.79 -6.52 -10.03
C LEU A 243 -5.48 -6.66 -9.25
N ILE A 244 -4.38 -7.07 -9.87
CA ILE A 244 -3.08 -7.25 -9.21
C ILE A 244 -1.99 -6.39 -9.85
N ASN A 245 -0.93 -6.10 -9.11
CA ASN A 245 0.32 -5.59 -9.69
C ASN A 245 1.26 -6.75 -10.06
N GLY A 246 1.18 -7.20 -11.31
CA GLY A 246 1.95 -8.36 -11.77
C GLY A 246 3.48 -8.19 -11.71
N TYR A 247 4.01 -6.96 -11.77
CA TYR A 247 5.46 -6.74 -11.62
C TYR A 247 5.95 -7.12 -10.22
N ARG A 248 5.17 -6.76 -9.18
CA ARG A 248 5.52 -7.10 -7.80
C ARG A 248 5.34 -8.57 -7.51
N THR A 249 4.31 -9.19 -8.08
CA THR A 249 4.14 -10.63 -7.97
C THR A 249 5.31 -11.36 -8.63
N LEU A 250 5.80 -10.90 -9.78
CA LEU A 250 6.95 -11.48 -10.46
C LEU A 250 8.22 -11.47 -9.59
N GLU A 251 8.52 -10.36 -8.90
CA GLU A 251 9.67 -10.25 -7.99
C GLU A 251 9.69 -11.33 -6.90
N LEU A 252 8.54 -11.93 -6.58
CA LEU A 252 8.40 -13.02 -5.62
C LEU A 252 8.47 -14.41 -6.26
N LEU A 253 8.09 -14.53 -7.53
CA LEU A 253 8.06 -15.80 -8.26
C LEU A 253 9.39 -16.14 -8.94
N SER A 254 10.15 -15.13 -9.36
CA SER A 254 11.27 -15.30 -10.28
C SER A 254 12.26 -14.13 -10.21
N ASP A 255 13.55 -14.41 -10.44
CA ASP A 255 14.59 -13.40 -10.61
C ASP A 255 14.65 -12.83 -12.05
N ASP A 256 13.80 -13.36 -12.95
CA ASP A 256 13.75 -12.95 -14.36
C ASP A 256 13.22 -11.52 -14.54
N GLN A 257 13.73 -10.85 -15.57
CA GLN A 257 13.09 -9.63 -16.07
C GLN A 257 11.70 -9.95 -16.67
N PRO A 258 10.74 -9.01 -16.63
CA PRO A 258 9.38 -9.24 -17.10
C PRO A 258 9.27 -9.82 -18.52
N ASP A 259 10.05 -9.30 -19.47
CA ASP A 259 10.04 -9.76 -20.86
C ASP A 259 10.57 -11.20 -20.97
N THR A 260 11.64 -11.53 -20.24
CA THR A 260 12.22 -12.89 -20.24
C THR A 260 11.26 -13.91 -19.64
N PHE A 261 10.57 -13.54 -18.56
CA PHE A 261 9.52 -14.37 -17.97
C PHE A 261 8.39 -14.60 -18.98
N LEU A 262 7.93 -13.55 -19.64
CA LEU A 262 6.82 -13.63 -20.58
C LEU A 262 7.18 -14.44 -21.84
N ASP A 263 8.36 -14.25 -22.40
CA ASP A 263 8.86 -15.03 -23.55
C ASP A 263 8.90 -16.53 -23.23
N ARG A 264 9.32 -16.89 -22.01
CA ARG A 264 9.33 -18.28 -21.54
C ARG A 264 7.91 -18.84 -21.43
N GLN A 265 6.96 -18.07 -20.90
CA GLN A 265 5.56 -18.47 -20.83
C GLN A 265 4.95 -18.69 -22.22
N ARG A 266 5.19 -17.76 -23.16
CA ARG A 266 4.76 -17.87 -24.56
C ARG A 266 5.36 -19.07 -25.27
N ALA A 267 6.67 -19.33 -25.09
CA ALA A 267 7.34 -20.49 -25.66
C ALA A 267 6.78 -21.80 -25.10
N ALA A 268 6.50 -21.87 -23.79
CA ALA A 268 5.90 -23.03 -23.16
C ALA A 268 4.48 -23.30 -23.69
N HIS A 269 3.67 -22.26 -23.87
CA HIS A 269 2.35 -22.37 -24.48
C HIS A 269 2.45 -22.83 -25.95
N ALA A 270 3.35 -22.24 -26.75
CA ALA A 270 3.55 -22.65 -28.14
C ALA A 270 3.94 -24.14 -28.28
N ALA A 271 4.70 -24.67 -27.31
CA ALA A 271 5.13 -26.07 -27.30
C ALA A 271 4.05 -27.06 -26.82
N SER A 272 3.21 -26.66 -25.87
CA SER A 272 2.30 -27.58 -25.15
C SER A 272 0.81 -27.29 -25.34
N GLY A 273 0.47 -26.15 -25.93
CA GLY A 273 -0.89 -25.61 -25.97
C GLY A 273 -1.44 -25.15 -24.62
N HIS A 274 -0.62 -25.12 -23.55
CA HIS A 274 -1.03 -24.75 -22.20
C HIS A 274 -0.06 -23.74 -21.60
N TRP A 275 -0.59 -22.79 -20.84
CA TRP A 275 0.24 -21.88 -20.06
C TRP A 275 0.81 -22.58 -18.84
N GLN A 276 2.04 -22.27 -18.45
CA GLN A 276 2.68 -22.93 -17.31
C GLN A 276 2.43 -22.21 -15.99
N GLY A 277 2.38 -23.01 -14.92
CA GLY A 277 2.35 -22.54 -13.54
C GLY A 277 1.00 -22.66 -12.86
N ASP A 278 0.98 -22.24 -11.61
CA ASP A 278 -0.20 -22.18 -10.75
C ASP A 278 -1.02 -20.90 -10.99
N ALA A 279 -2.09 -20.72 -10.21
CA ALA A 279 -2.95 -19.54 -10.32
C ALA A 279 -2.17 -18.22 -10.20
N VAL A 280 -1.15 -18.16 -9.34
CA VAL A 280 -0.32 -16.96 -9.13
C VAL A 280 0.52 -16.67 -10.37
N THR A 281 1.15 -17.70 -10.93
CA THR A 281 1.96 -17.61 -12.15
C THR A 281 1.12 -17.21 -13.36
N LEU A 282 -0.06 -17.82 -13.52
CA LEU A 282 -0.99 -17.53 -14.61
C LEU A 282 -1.53 -16.10 -14.54
N TRP A 283 -1.85 -15.61 -13.35
CA TRP A 283 -2.34 -14.23 -13.17
C TRP A 283 -1.24 -13.20 -13.47
N THR A 284 -0.02 -13.49 -13.01
CA THR A 284 1.17 -12.69 -13.35
C THR A 284 1.40 -12.65 -14.86
N THR A 285 1.25 -13.80 -15.53
CA THR A 285 1.36 -13.90 -16.99
C THR A 285 0.28 -13.06 -17.68
N LEU A 286 -0.98 -13.14 -17.24
CA LEU A 286 -2.09 -12.36 -17.81
C LEU A 286 -1.84 -10.85 -17.69
N PHE A 287 -1.36 -10.38 -16.54
CA PHE A 287 -1.01 -8.98 -16.34
C PHE A 287 0.07 -8.53 -17.33
N LEU A 288 1.14 -9.32 -17.47
CA LEU A 288 2.27 -8.97 -18.36
C LEU A 288 1.87 -8.99 -19.84
N GLU A 289 1.07 -9.96 -20.28
CA GLU A 289 0.46 -9.96 -21.63
C GLU A 289 -0.33 -8.67 -21.88
N MET A 290 -1.17 -8.26 -20.92
CA MET A 290 -2.00 -7.05 -21.03
C MET A 290 -1.17 -5.75 -21.09
N ARG A 291 0.03 -5.76 -20.51
CA ARG A 291 0.96 -4.63 -20.61
C ARG A 291 1.71 -4.66 -21.93
N ALA A 292 2.23 -5.82 -22.33
CA ALA A 292 2.89 -6.00 -23.61
C ALA A 292 1.98 -5.60 -24.78
N ASP A 293 0.72 -6.01 -24.76
CA ASP A 293 -0.28 -5.68 -25.78
C ASP A 293 -0.49 -4.16 -25.93
N ARG A 294 -0.67 -3.46 -24.81
CA ARG A 294 -0.82 -2.00 -24.77
C ARG A 294 0.38 -1.24 -25.34
N PHE A 295 1.58 -1.80 -25.26
CA PHE A 295 2.79 -1.19 -25.81
C PHE A 295 3.07 -1.60 -27.27
N ALA A 296 2.68 -2.81 -27.67
CA ALA A 296 2.94 -3.37 -29.00
C ALA A 296 1.84 -3.05 -30.02
N GLY A 297 0.63 -2.68 -29.57
CA GLY A 297 -0.47 -2.24 -30.44
C GLY A 297 -1.41 -3.34 -30.95
N GLY A 298 -1.41 -4.52 -30.32
CA GLY A 298 -2.33 -5.64 -30.59
C GLY A 298 -2.16 -6.35 -31.95
N ASP A 299 -1.98 -7.67 -31.92
CA ASP A 299 -2.14 -8.54 -33.11
C ASP A 299 -3.44 -9.35 -32.95
N GLU A 300 -4.41 -9.15 -33.84
CA GLU A 300 -5.69 -9.88 -33.81
C GLU A 300 -5.50 -11.41 -33.92
N ASN A 301 -4.39 -11.89 -34.50
CA ASN A 301 -4.10 -13.33 -34.61
C ASN A 301 -3.73 -13.98 -33.27
N ASP A 302 -3.40 -13.17 -32.26
CA ASP A 302 -3.00 -13.63 -30.93
C ASP A 302 -4.19 -13.83 -29.97
N ALA A 303 -5.37 -13.28 -30.29
CA ALA A 303 -6.52 -13.30 -29.40
C ALA A 303 -6.90 -14.71 -28.86
N PRO A 304 -6.91 -15.80 -29.67
CA PRO A 304 -7.35 -17.11 -29.19
C PRO A 304 -6.46 -17.71 -28.08
N HIS A 305 -5.14 -17.47 -28.11
CA HIS A 305 -4.25 -18.02 -27.10
C HIS A 305 -4.31 -17.23 -25.78
N ARG A 306 -4.62 -15.94 -25.86
CA ARG A 306 -4.79 -15.08 -24.68
C ARG A 306 -6.15 -15.29 -24.02
N ASP A 307 -7.19 -15.56 -24.79
CA ASP A 307 -8.47 -16.06 -24.26
C ASP A 307 -8.30 -17.42 -23.55
N HIS A 308 -7.40 -18.27 -24.06
CA HIS A 308 -7.06 -19.51 -23.37
C HIS A 308 -6.36 -19.25 -22.03
N LEU A 309 -5.46 -18.27 -21.93
CA LEU A 309 -4.85 -17.84 -20.66
C LEU A 309 -5.90 -17.42 -19.64
N CYS A 310 -6.86 -16.59 -20.04
CA CYS A 310 -7.95 -16.12 -19.17
C CYS A 310 -8.76 -17.30 -18.61
N ARG A 311 -9.16 -18.25 -19.46
CA ARG A 311 -9.91 -19.44 -19.04
C ARG A 311 -9.10 -20.34 -18.12
N GLN A 312 -7.84 -20.60 -18.46
CA GLN A 312 -6.96 -21.44 -17.64
C GLN A 312 -6.70 -20.82 -16.27
N LEU A 313 -6.50 -19.49 -16.21
CA LEU A 313 -6.39 -18.77 -14.94
C LEU A 313 -7.64 -18.94 -14.09
N ARG A 314 -8.83 -18.74 -14.67
CA ARG A 314 -10.09 -18.92 -13.95
C ARG A 314 -10.22 -20.33 -13.36
N GLU A 315 -9.91 -21.36 -14.14
CA GLU A 315 -9.94 -22.75 -13.68
C GLU A 315 -8.97 -22.97 -12.51
N ALA A 316 -7.74 -22.46 -12.61
CA ALA A 316 -6.75 -22.56 -11.54
C ALA A 316 -7.20 -21.82 -10.26
N LEU A 317 -7.81 -20.65 -10.39
CA LEU A 317 -8.34 -19.88 -9.26
C LEU A 317 -9.48 -20.61 -8.54
N LEU A 318 -10.39 -21.21 -9.31
CA LEU A 318 -11.49 -22.01 -8.76
C LEU A 318 -10.98 -23.30 -8.10
N ALA A 319 -9.99 -23.97 -8.70
CA ALA A 319 -9.38 -25.15 -8.09
C ALA A 319 -8.72 -24.79 -6.75
N LEU A 320 -8.01 -23.66 -6.71
CA LEU A 320 -7.35 -23.18 -5.50
C LEU A 320 -8.33 -22.82 -4.39
N GLU A 321 -9.42 -22.13 -4.71
CA GLU A 321 -10.46 -21.77 -3.74
C GLU A 321 -11.19 -22.99 -3.18
N ASN A 322 -11.40 -24.02 -3.99
CA ASN A 322 -12.03 -25.27 -3.57
C ASN A 322 -11.08 -26.26 -2.87
N GLY A 323 -9.80 -25.92 -2.73
CA GLY A 323 -8.79 -26.80 -2.12
C GLY A 323 -8.39 -28.00 -3.00
N ASN A 324 -8.62 -27.91 -4.31
CA ASN A 324 -8.32 -28.93 -5.31
C ASN A 324 -7.06 -28.60 -6.14
N ALA A 325 -6.29 -27.58 -5.75
CA ALA A 325 -5.08 -27.12 -6.43
C ALA A 325 -3.81 -27.81 -5.94
#